data_AF-A0A7Y1YFL7-F1
#
_entry.id   AF-A0A7Y1YFL7-F1
#
_cell.length_a   1.000
_cell.length_b   1.000
_cell.length_c   1.000
_cell.angle_alpha   90.00
_cell.angle_beta   90.00
_cell.angle_gamma   90.00
#
_symmetry.space_group_name_H-M   'P 1'
#
loop_
_entity.id
_entity.type
_entity.pdbx_description
1 polymer ?
#
loop_
_entity_poly.entity_id
_entity_poly.type
_entity_poly.pdbx_seq_one_letter_code
_entity_poly.pdbx_strand_id
1 'polypeptide(L)'
;MTTCTEGQEFFQEKDGIVIVEAEAFHSQERDDVRKWYIQKDMADAYTMRDIDSSHHHSASGGAYLEILPDTRTNHDEKLIKGENFINEPGQIGVLHYQVQFENTGRYYVWVRAYSTGTEDNGIHVGIDGTWPESGQRMQWCEGKHQWTWESKQRTKEEHCGVPRLIYLEIDQPGKHTISFSMREDGFEIDQWMMSKEYSQPD
;
A
#
# COMPACT_ATOMS: atom_id res chain seq x y z
N MET A 1 -2.62 -20.16 3.58
CA MET A 1 -4.06 -19.81 3.55
C MET A 1 -4.48 -19.40 4.95
N THR A 2 -4.30 -18.12 5.28
CA THR A 2 -4.86 -17.55 6.51
C THR A 2 -6.28 -17.15 6.18
N THR A 3 -7.24 -17.96 6.62
CA THR A 3 -8.67 -17.68 6.48
C THR A 3 -9.04 -16.52 7.41
N CYS A 4 -9.55 -15.42 6.85
CA CYS A 4 -10.18 -14.36 7.62
C CYS A 4 -11.36 -14.96 8.42
N THR A 5 -11.24 -14.96 9.74
CA THR A 5 -12.37 -15.23 10.64
C THR A 5 -12.93 -13.89 11.07
N GLU A 6 -14.25 -13.70 10.92
CA GLU A 6 -14.97 -12.60 11.57
C GLU A 6 -14.58 -12.56 13.05
N GLY A 7 -13.96 -11.46 13.48
CA GLY A 7 -13.50 -11.26 14.87
C GLY A 7 -11.98 -11.22 15.06
N GLN A 8 -11.16 -11.34 14.02
CA GLN A 8 -9.72 -11.14 14.15
C GLN A 8 -9.38 -9.65 14.23
N GLU A 9 -9.19 -9.12 15.45
CA GLU A 9 -8.84 -7.71 15.70
C GLU A 9 -7.44 -7.32 15.17
N PHE A 10 -6.58 -8.29 14.86
CA PHE A 10 -5.19 -8.06 14.45
C PHE A 10 -4.60 -9.24 13.66
N PHE A 11 -3.71 -8.96 12.71
CA PHE A 11 -2.90 -9.97 12.03
C PHE A 11 -1.77 -10.45 12.94
N GLN A 12 -1.42 -11.73 12.86
CA GLN A 12 -0.38 -12.32 13.71
C GLN A 12 0.87 -12.56 12.86
N GLU A 13 2.01 -12.04 13.32
CA GLU A 13 3.32 -12.40 12.81
C GLU A 13 3.63 -13.87 13.12
N LYS A 14 4.15 -14.59 12.12
CA LYS A 14 4.58 -15.98 12.22
C LYS A 14 5.91 -16.15 11.52
N ASP A 15 6.89 -16.69 12.24
CA ASP A 15 8.21 -17.04 11.70
C ASP A 15 8.91 -15.88 10.96
N GLY A 16 8.78 -14.65 11.47
CA GLY A 16 9.36 -13.45 10.88
C GLY A 16 8.57 -12.89 9.70
N ILE A 17 7.32 -13.32 9.48
CA ILE A 17 6.49 -12.95 8.32
C ILE A 17 5.08 -12.55 8.75
N VAL A 18 4.54 -11.51 8.11
CA VAL A 18 3.14 -11.09 8.16
C VAL A 18 2.68 -10.87 6.72
N ILE A 19 1.57 -11.47 6.28
CA ILE A 19 0.96 -11.24 4.95
C ILE A 19 -0.50 -10.89 5.17
N VAL A 20 -0.97 -9.84 4.48
CA VAL A 20 -2.30 -9.24 4.71
C VAL A 20 -2.91 -8.81 3.37
N GLU A 21 -4.17 -9.21 3.15
CA GLU A 21 -4.99 -8.68 2.05
C GLU A 21 -5.32 -7.20 2.34
N ALA A 22 -5.17 -6.34 1.34
CA ALA A 22 -5.25 -4.90 1.52
C ALA A 22 -6.64 -4.45 1.99
N GLU A 23 -7.70 -5.07 1.50
CA GLU A 23 -9.09 -4.78 1.86
C GLU A 23 -9.43 -5.12 3.33
N ALA A 24 -8.56 -5.86 4.03
CA ALA A 24 -8.73 -6.22 5.43
C ALA A 24 -8.17 -5.15 6.42
N PHE A 25 -8.17 -3.88 6.01
CA PHE A 25 -7.78 -2.76 6.86
C PHE A 25 -8.75 -2.59 8.05
N HIS A 26 -8.21 -2.18 9.19
CA HIS A 26 -8.99 -1.95 10.42
C HIS A 26 -9.79 -0.64 10.34
N SER A 27 -9.16 0.42 9.84
CA SER A 27 -9.77 1.75 9.71
C SER A 27 -9.03 2.58 8.66
N GLN A 28 -9.69 3.63 8.16
CA GLN A 28 -9.06 4.65 7.33
C GLN A 28 -9.36 6.06 7.85
N GLU A 29 -8.48 7.01 7.60
CA GLU A 29 -8.65 8.43 7.94
C GLU A 29 -8.08 9.36 6.86
N ARG A 30 -8.33 10.67 7.03
CA ARG A 30 -7.88 11.75 6.11
C ARG A 30 -8.39 11.54 4.68
N ASP A 31 -9.68 11.20 4.60
CA ASP A 31 -10.37 10.75 3.41
C ASP A 31 -11.27 11.83 2.77
N ASP A 32 -11.10 13.10 3.17
CA ASP A 32 -11.88 14.24 2.65
C ASP A 32 -11.55 14.59 1.19
N VAL A 33 -10.31 14.34 0.78
CA VAL A 33 -9.77 14.73 -0.55
C VAL A 33 -9.64 13.53 -1.48
N ARG A 34 -9.12 12.43 -0.95
CA ARG A 34 -8.98 11.13 -1.61
C ARG A 34 -9.26 10.04 -0.59
N LYS A 35 -9.93 8.97 -1.01
CA LYS A 35 -10.40 7.90 -0.13
C LYS A 35 -10.09 6.53 -0.74
N TRP A 36 -9.77 5.55 0.09
CA TRP A 36 -9.58 4.17 -0.35
C TRP A 36 -10.92 3.46 -0.45
N TYR A 37 -11.17 2.84 -1.61
CA TYR A 37 -12.37 2.06 -1.90
C TYR A 37 -11.99 0.61 -2.17
N ILE A 38 -12.83 -0.29 -1.65
CA ILE A 38 -12.69 -1.72 -1.91
C ILE A 38 -13.30 -2.01 -3.28
N GLN A 39 -12.49 -2.56 -4.17
CA GLN A 39 -12.86 -3.00 -5.51
C GLN A 39 -12.90 -4.53 -5.50
N LYS A 40 -14.09 -5.12 -5.60
CA LYS A 40 -14.29 -6.58 -5.48
C LYS A 40 -15.18 -7.21 -6.54
N ASP A 41 -16.04 -6.41 -7.18
CA ASP A 41 -16.98 -6.83 -8.20
C ASP A 41 -17.08 -5.76 -9.32
N MET A 42 -17.55 -6.14 -10.51
CA MET A 42 -17.79 -5.22 -11.63
C MET A 42 -18.83 -4.11 -11.36
N ALA A 43 -19.61 -4.23 -10.28
CA ALA A 43 -20.76 -3.36 -10.00
C ALA A 43 -20.41 -2.07 -9.24
N ASP A 44 -19.29 -2.05 -8.50
CA ASP A 44 -18.92 -0.94 -7.62
C ASP A 44 -18.08 0.15 -8.32
N ALA A 45 -17.64 -0.09 -9.56
CA ALA A 45 -16.70 0.74 -10.32
C ALA A 45 -17.21 2.12 -10.79
N TYR A 46 -18.41 2.58 -10.43
CA TYR A 46 -19.11 3.59 -11.24
C TYR A 46 -19.60 4.87 -10.54
N THR A 47 -19.12 5.23 -9.34
CA THR A 47 -19.60 6.46 -8.69
C THR A 47 -18.59 7.62 -8.60
N MET A 48 -17.31 7.38 -8.87
CA MET A 48 -16.27 8.41 -8.88
C MET A 48 -15.45 8.35 -10.15
N ARG A 49 -14.68 9.41 -10.42
CA ARG A 49 -13.79 9.46 -11.58
C ARG A 49 -12.70 8.41 -11.39
N ASP A 50 -12.89 7.29 -12.07
CA ASP A 50 -11.98 6.17 -12.27
C ASP A 50 -12.15 5.81 -13.75
N ILE A 51 -11.05 5.80 -14.51
CA ILE A 51 -11.06 5.49 -15.94
C ILE A 51 -10.64 4.05 -16.21
N ASP A 52 -10.10 3.36 -15.20
CA ASP A 52 -9.52 2.05 -15.35
C ASP A 52 -10.60 0.97 -15.28
N SER A 53 -10.33 -0.14 -15.95
CA SER A 53 -11.18 -1.32 -15.82
C SER A 53 -10.88 -2.00 -14.50
N SER A 54 -11.89 -2.53 -13.80
CA SER A 54 -11.63 -3.24 -12.54
C SER A 54 -10.63 -4.39 -12.68
N HIS A 55 -9.62 -4.42 -11.80
CA HIS A 55 -8.55 -5.42 -11.78
C HIS A 55 -8.77 -6.57 -10.78
N HIS A 56 -9.94 -6.62 -10.13
CA HIS A 56 -10.25 -7.55 -9.02
C HIS A 56 -10.09 -9.02 -9.38
N HIS A 57 -10.38 -9.40 -10.64
CA HIS A 57 -10.35 -10.80 -11.10
C HIS A 57 -8.97 -11.47 -11.00
N SER A 58 -7.90 -10.67 -11.01
CA SER A 58 -6.52 -11.14 -10.87
C SER A 58 -5.88 -10.75 -9.53
N ALA A 59 -6.60 -9.99 -8.71
CA ALA A 59 -6.16 -9.56 -7.40
C ALA A 59 -6.13 -10.74 -6.42
N SER A 60 -5.28 -10.65 -5.40
CA SER A 60 -5.31 -11.61 -4.28
C SER A 60 -6.69 -11.57 -3.61
N GLY A 61 -7.22 -12.73 -3.24
CA GLY A 61 -8.56 -12.81 -2.63
C GLY A 61 -9.73 -12.36 -3.53
N GLY A 62 -9.49 -11.91 -4.77
CA GLY A 62 -10.51 -11.37 -5.67
C GLY A 62 -10.93 -9.93 -5.34
N ALA A 63 -10.13 -9.18 -4.56
CA ALA A 63 -10.40 -7.79 -4.23
C ALA A 63 -9.11 -6.97 -4.08
N TYR A 64 -9.22 -5.65 -4.16
CA TYR A 64 -8.13 -4.72 -3.93
C TYR A 64 -8.64 -3.39 -3.38
N LEU A 65 -7.72 -2.53 -2.96
CA LEU A 65 -7.99 -1.14 -2.63
C LEU A 65 -7.48 -0.22 -3.71
N GLU A 66 -8.26 0.80 -4.01
CA GLU A 66 -7.90 1.88 -4.92
C GLU A 66 -8.21 3.22 -4.28
N ILE A 67 -7.29 4.18 -4.43
CA ILE A 67 -7.48 5.53 -3.91
C ILE A 67 -8.08 6.46 -4.96
N LEU A 68 -9.30 6.95 -4.67
CA LEU A 68 -10.12 7.72 -5.61
C LEU A 68 -10.54 9.10 -5.05
N PRO A 69 -10.98 10.03 -5.91
CA PRO A 69 -10.98 9.96 -7.38
C PRO A 69 -9.57 9.96 -7.99
N ASP A 70 -9.38 9.23 -9.08
CA ASP A 70 -8.19 9.35 -9.91
C ASP A 70 -8.35 10.54 -10.88
N THR A 71 -7.49 11.53 -10.69
CA THR A 71 -7.50 12.77 -11.47
C THR A 71 -6.23 12.98 -12.27
N ARG A 72 -5.26 12.05 -12.17
CA ARG A 72 -3.95 12.12 -12.81
C ARG A 72 -3.54 10.73 -13.28
N THR A 73 -4.25 10.25 -14.28
CA THR A 73 -4.08 8.96 -14.94
C THR A 73 -2.77 8.86 -15.75
N ASN A 74 -2.21 9.99 -16.19
CA ASN A 74 -1.01 10.04 -17.03
C ASN A 74 -0.22 11.36 -16.91
N HIS A 75 0.96 11.41 -17.52
CA HIS A 75 1.90 12.53 -17.40
C HIS A 75 1.44 13.85 -18.04
N ASP A 76 0.47 13.81 -18.95
CA ASP A 76 -0.08 15.01 -19.60
C ASP A 76 -1.10 15.73 -18.69
N GLU A 77 -1.60 15.05 -17.66
CA GLU A 77 -2.51 15.62 -16.66
C GLU A 77 -1.74 16.36 -15.56
N LYS A 78 -2.38 17.40 -15.02
CA LYS A 78 -1.72 18.33 -14.10
C LYS A 78 -1.46 17.68 -12.74
N LEU A 79 -0.20 17.71 -12.30
CA LEU A 79 0.17 17.43 -10.92
C LEU A 79 -0.29 18.58 -10.00
N ILE A 80 -1.14 18.25 -9.03
CA ILE A 80 -1.68 19.13 -7.99
C ILE A 80 -1.21 18.61 -6.63
N LYS A 81 -0.17 19.24 -6.09
CA LYS A 81 0.35 18.92 -4.76
C LYS A 81 -0.70 19.18 -3.69
N GLY A 82 -0.85 18.26 -2.74
CA GLY A 82 -1.88 18.37 -1.71
C GLY A 82 -3.24 17.83 -2.15
N GLU A 83 -3.34 17.26 -3.35
CA GLU A 83 -4.60 16.72 -3.87
C GLU A 83 -4.41 15.36 -4.55
N ASN A 84 -3.79 15.34 -5.74
CA ASN A 84 -3.51 14.10 -6.50
C ASN A 84 -2.08 13.58 -6.30
N PHE A 85 -1.24 14.37 -5.64
CA PHE A 85 0.12 13.99 -5.31
C PHE A 85 0.55 14.53 -3.95
N ILE A 86 1.10 13.66 -3.12
CA ILE A 86 1.51 13.93 -1.74
C ILE A 86 2.87 13.29 -1.49
N ASN A 87 3.93 14.10 -1.42
CA ASN A 87 5.26 13.58 -1.12
C ASN A 87 5.54 13.46 0.40
N GLU A 88 4.71 14.09 1.23
CA GLU A 88 4.80 14.02 2.69
C GLU A 88 3.85 12.93 3.21
N PRO A 89 4.36 11.87 3.85
CA PRO A 89 3.54 10.74 4.26
C PRO A 89 2.49 11.12 5.32
N GLY A 90 1.41 10.34 5.38
CA GLY A 90 0.37 10.46 6.41
C GLY A 90 -0.57 11.66 6.28
N GLN A 91 -0.56 12.39 5.15
CA GLN A 91 -1.41 13.58 4.99
C GLN A 91 -2.80 13.28 4.42
N ILE A 92 -2.92 12.32 3.50
CA ILE A 92 -4.17 12.01 2.78
C ILE A 92 -4.28 10.50 2.59
N GLY A 93 -5.51 9.98 2.71
CA GLY A 93 -5.84 8.59 2.43
C GLY A 93 -4.98 7.64 3.25
N VAL A 94 -5.18 7.60 4.56
CA VAL A 94 -4.39 6.78 5.47
C VAL A 94 -5.17 5.52 5.83
N LEU A 95 -4.57 4.35 5.60
CA LEU A 95 -5.06 3.04 6.02
C LEU A 95 -4.34 2.60 7.28
N HIS A 96 -5.03 1.87 8.15
CA HIS A 96 -4.46 1.29 9.36
C HIS A 96 -4.75 -0.21 9.47
N TYR A 97 -3.73 -0.98 9.82
CA TYR A 97 -3.78 -2.41 10.04
C TYR A 97 -3.19 -2.72 11.41
N GLN A 98 -3.88 -3.53 12.21
CA GLN A 98 -3.38 -3.97 13.50
C GLN A 98 -2.59 -5.25 13.34
N VAL A 99 -1.35 -5.27 13.79
CA VAL A 99 -0.45 -6.43 13.68
C VAL A 99 0.16 -6.74 15.04
N GLN A 100 0.08 -7.99 15.47
CA GLN A 100 0.75 -8.51 16.64
C GLN A 100 2.09 -9.13 16.21
N PHE A 101 3.19 -8.53 16.66
CA PHE A 101 4.54 -9.03 16.46
C PHE A 101 5.01 -9.85 17.68
N GLU A 102 5.67 -10.98 17.43
CA GLU A 102 6.37 -11.76 18.45
C GLU A 102 7.88 -11.44 18.45
N ASN A 103 8.43 -11.15 17.27
CA ASN A 103 9.84 -10.87 17.06
C ASN A 103 10.12 -9.39 16.83
N THR A 104 11.23 -8.90 17.40
CA THR A 104 11.73 -7.54 17.18
C THR A 104 12.73 -7.45 16.03
N GLY A 105 13.09 -6.22 15.65
CA GLY A 105 14.09 -5.88 14.66
C GLY A 105 13.48 -5.45 13.33
N ARG A 106 14.32 -5.45 12.30
CA ARG A 106 13.94 -4.95 10.97
C ARG A 106 13.01 -5.91 10.24
N TYR A 107 11.95 -5.33 9.67
CA TYR A 107 11.07 -5.98 8.71
C TYR A 107 11.05 -5.16 7.41
N TYR A 108 11.41 -5.79 6.30
CA TYR A 108 11.21 -5.22 4.98
C TYR A 108 9.72 -5.22 4.65
N VAL A 109 9.24 -4.12 4.08
CA VAL A 109 7.85 -4.02 3.65
C VAL A 109 7.78 -4.27 2.15
N TRP A 110 6.95 -5.23 1.77
CA TRP A 110 6.60 -5.56 0.41
C TRP A 110 5.15 -5.18 0.18
N VAL A 111 4.88 -4.58 -0.96
CA VAL A 111 3.53 -4.25 -1.39
C VAL A 111 3.33 -4.86 -2.77
N ARG A 112 2.14 -5.38 -3.03
CA ARG A 112 1.71 -5.86 -4.33
C ARG A 112 0.73 -4.85 -4.90
N ALA A 113 1.16 -4.18 -5.97
CA ALA A 113 0.42 -3.10 -6.57
C ALA A 113 0.10 -3.42 -8.03
N TYR A 114 -1.03 -2.91 -8.50
CA TYR A 114 -1.34 -2.80 -9.91
C TYR A 114 -1.11 -1.34 -10.30
N SER A 115 -0.43 -1.12 -11.41
CA SER A 115 -0.21 0.23 -11.91
C SER A 115 -0.35 0.21 -13.41
N THR A 116 -1.20 1.11 -13.90
CA THR A 116 -1.50 1.37 -15.30
C THR A 116 -0.49 2.35 -15.88
N GLY A 117 -0.02 3.32 -15.09
CA GLY A 117 0.77 4.45 -15.57
C GLY A 117 2.02 4.77 -14.75
N THR A 118 2.58 5.96 -14.97
CA THR A 118 3.71 6.48 -14.18
C THR A 118 3.27 7.32 -12.98
N GLU A 119 1.96 7.42 -12.75
CA GLU A 119 1.35 8.45 -11.89
C GLU A 119 0.43 7.88 -10.81
N ASP A 120 0.30 6.55 -10.79
CA ASP A 120 -0.53 5.72 -9.91
C ASP A 120 0.35 4.67 -9.20
N ASN A 121 1.64 4.97 -8.99
CA ASN A 121 2.67 3.96 -8.80
C ASN A 121 3.55 4.22 -7.58
N GLY A 122 3.04 4.93 -6.58
CA GLY A 122 3.74 5.17 -5.33
C GLY A 122 2.83 5.24 -4.11
N ILE A 123 3.40 4.82 -2.97
CA ILE A 123 2.75 4.83 -1.66
C ILE A 123 3.78 5.07 -0.55
N HIS A 124 3.32 5.39 0.65
CA HIS A 124 4.13 5.44 1.86
C HIS A 124 3.65 4.41 2.88
N VAL A 125 4.55 3.93 3.74
CA VAL A 125 4.28 3.06 4.89
C VAL A 125 4.80 3.69 6.19
N GLY A 126 4.09 3.47 7.28
CA GLY A 126 4.38 3.99 8.62
C GLY A 126 4.03 2.98 9.70
N ILE A 127 4.40 3.30 10.94
CA ILE A 127 4.20 2.46 12.12
C ILE A 127 3.86 3.33 13.34
N ASP A 128 2.84 2.94 14.10
CA ASP A 128 2.42 3.56 15.35
C ASP A 128 2.26 5.08 15.27
N GLY A 129 1.65 5.55 14.17
CA GLY A 129 1.44 6.98 13.91
C GLY A 129 2.70 7.75 13.48
N THR A 130 3.81 7.06 13.27
CA THR A 130 5.08 7.63 12.76
C THR A 130 5.35 7.20 11.32
N TRP A 131 6.10 8.01 10.60
CA TRP A 131 6.43 7.80 9.18
C TRP A 131 7.96 7.88 8.96
N PRO A 132 8.71 6.82 9.33
CA PRO A 132 10.17 6.83 9.23
C PRO A 132 10.63 7.05 7.79
N GLU A 133 11.84 7.57 7.59
CA GLU A 133 12.38 7.80 6.24
C GLU A 133 12.37 6.51 5.41
N SER A 134 12.70 5.37 6.02
CA SER A 134 12.67 4.03 5.41
C SER A 134 11.27 3.53 5.04
N GLY A 135 10.21 4.25 5.38
CA GLY A 135 8.84 3.92 4.96
C GLY A 135 8.32 4.77 3.80
N GLN A 136 9.10 5.72 3.30
CA GLN A 136 8.58 6.72 2.36
C GLN A 136 8.91 6.41 0.91
N ARG A 137 8.03 6.80 -0.02
CA ARG A 137 8.28 6.81 -1.47
C ARG A 137 8.60 5.41 -2.02
N MET A 138 7.77 4.42 -1.66
CA MET A 138 7.73 3.17 -2.40
C MET A 138 7.32 3.46 -3.85
N GLN A 139 7.91 2.78 -4.83
CA GLN A 139 7.75 3.11 -6.25
C GLN A 139 7.78 1.87 -7.15
N TRP A 140 6.87 1.81 -8.12
CA TRP A 140 6.83 0.79 -9.17
C TRP A 140 7.14 1.40 -10.54
N CYS A 141 8.32 1.10 -11.09
CA CYS A 141 8.67 1.43 -12.49
C CYS A 141 8.38 0.29 -13.46
N GLU A 142 8.50 -0.95 -13.01
CA GLU A 142 8.27 -2.17 -13.79
C GLU A 142 6.96 -2.84 -13.38
N GLY A 143 6.55 -3.91 -14.10
CA GLY A 143 5.36 -4.69 -13.73
C GLY A 143 4.03 -3.98 -13.98
N LYS A 144 3.95 -3.12 -15.00
CA LYS A 144 2.72 -2.42 -15.38
C LYS A 144 1.66 -3.38 -15.92
N HIS A 145 0.39 -3.04 -15.69
CA HIS A 145 -0.77 -3.83 -16.10
C HIS A 145 -0.82 -5.25 -15.51
N GLN A 146 -0.20 -5.46 -14.35
CA GLN A 146 -0.24 -6.71 -13.59
C GLN A 146 0.08 -6.45 -12.12
N TRP A 147 -0.47 -7.28 -11.23
CA TRP A 147 -0.12 -7.27 -9.81
C TRP A 147 1.34 -7.63 -9.61
N THR A 148 2.13 -6.70 -9.05
CA THR A 148 3.58 -6.86 -8.93
C THR A 148 4.06 -6.51 -7.53
N TRP A 149 4.80 -7.42 -6.92
CA TRP A 149 5.48 -7.22 -5.64
C TRP A 149 6.71 -6.32 -5.80
N GLU A 150 6.83 -5.29 -4.96
CA GLU A 150 8.08 -4.51 -4.83
C GLU A 150 8.38 -4.07 -3.40
N SER A 151 9.66 -3.77 -3.16
CA SER A 151 10.21 -3.23 -1.92
C SER A 151 11.41 -2.31 -2.19
N LYS A 152 11.17 -1.23 -2.95
CA LYS A 152 12.20 -0.27 -3.38
C LYS A 152 11.83 1.16 -3.02
N GLN A 153 12.79 1.93 -2.52
CA GLN A 153 12.59 3.33 -2.16
C GLN A 153 13.11 4.25 -3.24
N ARG A 154 12.24 5.11 -3.80
CA ARG A 154 12.68 6.20 -4.67
C ARG A 154 13.59 7.19 -3.93
N THR A 155 14.73 7.49 -4.54
CA THR A 155 15.66 8.54 -4.11
C THR A 155 15.80 9.63 -5.16
N LYS A 156 16.64 10.64 -4.90
CA LYS A 156 16.97 11.66 -5.90
C LYS A 156 17.83 11.09 -7.01
N GLU A 157 18.72 10.16 -6.67
CA GLU A 157 19.70 9.54 -7.54
C GLU A 157 19.12 8.34 -8.32
N GLU A 158 18.17 7.62 -7.72
CA GLU A 158 17.53 6.44 -8.30
C GLU A 158 16.01 6.57 -8.24
N HIS A 159 15.43 6.95 -9.38
CA HIS A 159 14.01 7.26 -9.51
C HIS A 159 13.11 6.03 -9.49
N CYS A 160 13.62 4.87 -9.89
CA CYS A 160 12.90 3.59 -9.85
C CYS A 160 13.11 2.82 -8.54
N GLY A 161 13.89 3.42 -7.65
CA GLY A 161 14.01 3.01 -6.27
C GLY A 161 15.15 2.03 -6.00
N VAL A 162 15.71 2.16 -4.80
CA VAL A 162 16.81 1.33 -4.30
C VAL A 162 16.22 0.19 -3.46
N PRO A 163 16.54 -1.08 -3.77
CA PRO A 163 16.14 -2.24 -2.97
C PRO A 163 16.59 -2.15 -1.51
N ARG A 164 15.87 -2.81 -0.60
CA ARG A 164 16.18 -2.93 0.85
C ARG A 164 16.10 -1.63 1.66
N LEU A 165 15.76 -0.50 1.04
CA LEU A 165 15.58 0.76 1.76
C LEU A 165 14.16 0.94 2.30
N ILE A 166 13.22 0.08 1.90
CA ILE A 166 11.88 0.05 2.44
C ILE A 166 11.79 -0.95 3.59
N TYR A 167 11.73 -0.43 4.82
CA TYR A 167 11.62 -1.25 6.03
C TYR A 167 11.07 -0.45 7.22
N LEU A 168 10.54 -1.19 8.19
CA LEU A 168 10.18 -0.68 9.51
C LEU A 168 10.98 -1.43 10.59
N GLU A 169 11.30 -0.74 11.68
CA GLU A 169 11.94 -1.34 12.85
C GLU A 169 10.85 -1.64 13.89
N ILE A 170 10.78 -2.89 14.33
CA ILE A 170 9.87 -3.34 15.40
C ILE A 170 10.69 -3.43 16.69
N ASP A 171 10.65 -2.40 17.51
CA ASP A 171 11.54 -2.31 18.70
C ASP A 171 11.08 -3.19 19.87
N GLN A 172 9.78 -3.50 19.94
CA GLN A 172 9.18 -4.29 21.03
C GLN A 172 8.20 -5.31 20.46
N PRO A 173 8.08 -6.52 21.06
CA PRO A 173 6.96 -7.40 20.76
C PRO A 173 5.66 -6.77 21.22
N GLY A 174 4.56 -6.99 20.51
CA GLY A 174 3.29 -6.35 20.85
C GLY A 174 2.40 -6.09 19.65
N LYS A 175 1.24 -5.49 19.94
CA LYS A 175 0.38 -4.91 18.91
C LYS A 175 1.01 -3.61 18.41
N HIS A 176 1.15 -3.50 17.10
CA HIS A 176 1.58 -2.31 16.37
C HIS A 176 0.53 -1.96 15.32
N THR A 177 0.39 -0.67 15.03
CA THR A 177 -0.45 -0.20 13.93
C THR A 177 0.44 0.09 12.72
N ILE A 178 0.36 -0.78 11.71
CA ILE A 178 1.01 -0.54 10.40
C ILE A 178 0.08 0.33 9.58
N SER A 179 0.61 1.39 8.98
CA SER A 179 -0.18 2.36 8.24
C SER A 179 0.35 2.55 6.84
N PHE A 180 -0.55 2.78 5.88
CA PHE A 180 -0.19 3.16 4.52
C PHE A 180 -0.85 4.50 4.18
N SER A 181 -0.17 5.37 3.44
CA SER A 181 -0.77 6.63 2.99
C SER A 181 -0.50 6.88 1.52
N MET A 182 -1.47 7.51 0.87
CA MET A 182 -1.37 7.92 -0.53
C MET A 182 -0.10 8.74 -0.78
N ARG A 183 0.62 8.40 -1.85
CA ARG A 183 1.58 9.31 -2.50
C ARG A 183 1.00 9.88 -3.79
N GLU A 184 0.28 9.05 -4.53
CA GLU A 184 -0.32 9.30 -5.84
C GLU A 184 -1.76 8.80 -5.82
N ASP A 185 -2.71 9.53 -6.43
CA ASP A 185 -4.08 9.04 -6.61
C ASP A 185 -4.12 7.92 -7.67
N GLY A 186 -5.22 7.16 -7.74
CA GLY A 186 -5.32 5.99 -8.61
C GLY A 186 -4.46 4.79 -8.19
N PHE A 187 -3.63 4.89 -7.15
CA PHE A 187 -2.81 3.76 -6.69
C PHE A 187 -3.67 2.56 -6.28
N GLU A 188 -3.35 1.38 -6.82
CA GLU A 188 -4.03 0.13 -6.49
C GLU A 188 -3.13 -0.82 -5.68
N ILE A 189 -3.69 -1.42 -4.63
CA ILE A 189 -3.01 -2.39 -3.76
C ILE A 189 -3.95 -3.54 -3.41
N ASP A 190 -3.50 -4.78 -3.63
CA ASP A 190 -4.28 -5.97 -3.27
C ASP A 190 -3.71 -6.72 -2.06
N GLN A 191 -2.39 -6.69 -1.87
CA GLN A 191 -1.75 -7.40 -0.77
C GLN A 191 -0.48 -6.68 -0.30
N TRP A 192 -0.12 -6.86 0.96
CA TRP A 192 1.17 -6.45 1.49
C TRP A 192 1.75 -7.50 2.43
N MET A 193 3.08 -7.48 2.57
CA MET A 193 3.83 -8.37 3.44
C MET A 193 4.89 -7.59 4.21
N MET A 194 5.15 -8.00 5.44
CA MET A 194 6.36 -7.65 6.18
C MET A 194 7.19 -8.90 6.44
N SER A 195 8.48 -8.86 6.15
CA SER A 195 9.38 -10.01 6.37
C SER A 195 10.74 -9.58 6.92
N LYS A 196 11.32 -10.39 7.82
CA LYS A 196 12.69 -10.16 8.32
C LYS A 196 13.74 -10.35 7.23
N GLU A 197 13.51 -11.29 6.32
CA GLU A 197 14.39 -11.53 5.17
C GLU A 197 13.93 -10.72 3.96
N TYR A 198 14.89 -10.19 3.19
CA TYR A 198 14.60 -9.53 1.93
C TYR A 198 14.40 -10.58 0.83
N SER A 199 13.25 -11.25 0.86
CA SER A 199 12.80 -12.19 -0.17
C SER A 199 11.47 -11.71 -0.71
N GLN A 200 11.39 -11.55 -2.03
CA GLN A 200 10.13 -11.26 -2.69
C GLN A 200 9.15 -12.42 -2.41
N PRO A 201 7.87 -12.15 -2.12
CA PRO A 201 6.84 -13.19 -2.06
C PRO A 201 6.68 -13.89 -3.42
N ASP A 202 6.25 -15.16 -3.35
CA ASP A 202 5.82 -15.92 -4.53
C ASP A 202 4.49 -15.41 -5.12
#